data_AF-A0A7X0MTD1-F1
#
_entry.id   AF-A0A7X0MTD1-F1
#
_cell.length_a   1.000
_cell.length_b   1.000
_cell.length_c   1.000
_cell.angle_alpha   90.00
_cell.angle_beta   90.00
_cell.angle_gamma   90.00
#
_symmetry.space_group_name_H-M   'P 1'
#
loop_
_entity.id
_entity.type
_entity.pdbx_description
1 polymer ?
#
loop_
_entity_poly.entity_id
_entity_poly.type
_entity_poly.pdbx_seq_one_letter_code
_entity_poly.pdbx_strand_id
1 'polypeptide(L)'
;MVPISRRSIQRPSANYEVVYGCRVVPILAALGRNLDSLSQVVGYEDRLNRLIFKERAQPNGGLFEFLVAAKYVKEGFEVTFHPEKPGLARTHDLDVRRRNDRYAVECKRMEAGQYHEKERAAMRSRWRPASHALVRIGRSYCFDLTFRTEIESIPADYLPKIALKFIESDADNIVVYDDVSYGTLRKLDLGPLQAALKDSSWMHPGPKYNNLLLGSYRRYESLLLAHKVRFSPNPHFIDDIDQAVALRWTCISEEAINKRARDVIGKLVEANDQLPLDRPGIVHIGFEALGGDPVEQRRFEKIKASVSAFDPRGKPLEFVFCHYFSPEASVDEAWAIDETTHYHKKRPGPLPLRHVSLTTPEELPFVDGVHWLPPTT
;
A
#
# COMPACT_ATOMS: atom_id res chain seq x y z
N MET A 1 -0.04 -51.51 4.94
CA MET A 1 0.19 -50.16 4.38
C MET A 1 -1.06 -49.34 4.63
N VAL A 2 -0.99 -48.30 5.46
CA VAL A 2 -2.15 -47.42 5.72
C VAL A 2 -2.29 -46.45 4.52
N PRO A 3 -3.48 -46.21 3.96
CA PRO A 3 -3.64 -45.23 2.90
C PRO A 3 -3.41 -43.82 3.47
N ILE A 4 -2.35 -43.15 3.04
CA ILE A 4 -2.14 -41.73 3.34
C ILE A 4 -3.05 -40.93 2.39
N SER A 5 -4.20 -40.48 2.90
CA SER A 5 -5.09 -39.57 2.19
C SER A 5 -4.54 -38.15 2.28
N ARG A 6 -4.02 -37.61 1.16
CA ARG A 6 -3.69 -36.18 1.03
C ARG A 6 -4.91 -35.43 0.51
N ARG A 7 -5.52 -34.58 1.34
CA ARG A 7 -6.45 -33.54 0.85
C ARG A 7 -5.62 -32.33 0.43
N SER A 8 -5.53 -32.06 -0.87
CA SER A 8 -5.05 -30.77 -1.37
C SER A 8 -6.26 -29.87 -1.66
N ILE A 9 -6.22 -28.62 -1.20
CA ILE A 9 -7.08 -27.58 -1.74
C ILE A 9 -6.59 -27.30 -3.18
N GLN A 10 -7.15 -27.99 -4.16
CA GLN A 10 -7.12 -27.50 -5.55
C GLN A 10 -8.27 -26.49 -5.68
N ARG A 11 -7.98 -25.23 -5.34
CA ARG A 11 -8.78 -24.11 -5.82
C ARG A 11 -8.32 -23.79 -7.25
N PRO A 12 -9.21 -23.33 -8.15
CA PRO A 12 -8.77 -22.81 -9.45
C PRO A 12 -7.68 -21.78 -9.18
N SER A 13 -6.49 -21.98 -9.77
CA SER A 13 -5.22 -21.27 -9.55
C SER A 13 -5.40 -19.98 -8.74
N ALA A 14 -5.39 -20.09 -7.41
CA ALA A 14 -5.44 -18.93 -6.55
C ALA A 14 -4.07 -18.25 -6.69
N ASN A 15 -4.04 -17.16 -7.45
CA ASN A 15 -2.82 -16.42 -7.70
C ASN A 15 -2.44 -15.64 -6.42
N TYR A 16 -1.73 -16.25 -5.44
CA TYR A 16 -1.06 -15.50 -4.38
C TYR A 16 -0.01 -14.58 -5.01
N GLU A 17 -0.30 -13.29 -5.01
CA GLU A 17 0.59 -12.25 -5.51
C GLU A 17 1.24 -11.60 -4.29
N VAL A 18 2.57 -11.64 -4.21
CA VAL A 18 3.34 -11.29 -3.00
C VAL A 18 3.14 -9.82 -2.61
N VAL A 19 3.05 -8.91 -3.58
CA VAL A 19 2.87 -7.47 -3.36
C VAL A 19 1.48 -7.15 -2.81
N TYR A 20 0.44 -7.89 -3.22
CA TYR A 20 -0.87 -7.78 -2.59
C TYR A 20 -0.93 -8.53 -1.26
N GLY A 21 -0.22 -9.65 -1.14
CA GLY A 21 -0.10 -10.42 0.09
C GLY A 21 0.44 -9.60 1.25
N CYS A 22 1.51 -8.84 1.03
CA CYS A 22 2.12 -7.99 2.07
C CYS A 22 1.20 -6.85 2.54
N ARG A 23 0.18 -6.48 1.77
CA ARG A 23 -0.82 -5.46 2.16
C ARG A 23 -1.90 -6.01 3.10
N VAL A 24 -2.12 -7.33 3.08
CA VAL A 24 -3.21 -7.98 3.82
C VAL A 24 -2.69 -8.76 5.03
N VAL A 25 -1.61 -9.51 4.85
CA VAL A 25 -1.07 -10.40 5.89
C VAL A 25 -0.73 -9.66 7.20
N PRO A 26 -0.07 -8.48 7.20
CA PRO A 26 0.26 -7.79 8.43
C PRO A 26 -0.98 -7.32 9.21
N ILE A 27 -2.04 -6.92 8.49
CA ILE A 27 -3.33 -6.54 9.08
C ILE A 27 -3.98 -7.74 9.76
N LEU A 28 -4.05 -8.89 9.06
CA LEU A 28 -4.59 -10.12 9.64
C LEU A 28 -3.74 -10.63 10.81
N ALA A 29 -2.42 -10.51 10.73
CA ALA A 29 -1.52 -10.86 11.82
C ALA A 29 -1.73 -9.96 13.04
N ALA A 30 -1.93 -8.66 12.84
CA ALA A 30 -2.29 -7.73 13.92
C ALA A 30 -3.63 -8.09 14.56
N LEU A 31 -4.66 -8.40 13.76
CA LEU A 31 -5.94 -8.86 14.29
C LEU A 31 -5.81 -10.17 15.06
N GLY A 32 -5.03 -11.13 14.54
CA GLY A 32 -4.72 -12.40 15.21
C GLY A 32 -4.08 -12.21 16.59
N ARG A 33 -3.11 -11.29 16.71
CA ARG A 33 -2.49 -10.92 18.00
C ARG A 33 -3.46 -10.25 18.98
N ASN A 34 -4.59 -9.73 18.50
CA ASN A 34 -5.54 -8.95 19.26
C ASN A 34 -6.89 -9.67 19.45
N LEU A 35 -6.99 -10.97 19.15
CA LEU A 35 -8.26 -11.72 19.25
C LEU A 35 -8.87 -11.66 20.65
N ASP A 36 -8.05 -11.83 21.69
CA ASP A 36 -8.53 -11.77 23.07
C ASP A 36 -9.09 -10.39 23.42
N SER A 37 -8.42 -9.31 22.97
CA SER A 37 -8.91 -7.94 23.14
C SER A 37 -10.21 -7.70 22.37
N LEU A 38 -10.30 -8.18 21.13
CA LEU A 38 -11.49 -8.05 20.29
C LEU A 38 -12.70 -8.79 20.87
N SER A 39 -12.48 -9.95 21.51
CA SER A 39 -13.54 -10.73 22.15
C SER A 39 -14.21 -10.00 23.33
N GLN A 40 -13.54 -8.98 23.89
CA GLN A 40 -14.08 -8.15 24.97
C GLN A 40 -14.93 -6.98 24.45
N VAL A 41 -14.92 -6.72 23.15
CA VAL A 41 -15.66 -5.60 22.55
C VAL A 41 -17.14 -5.97 22.42
N VAL A 42 -18.01 -5.17 23.02
CA VAL A 42 -19.46 -5.36 22.89
C VAL A 42 -19.88 -5.14 21.44
N GLY A 43 -20.63 -6.09 20.87
CA GLY A 43 -21.05 -6.06 19.46
C GLY A 43 -20.03 -6.60 18.47
N TYR A 44 -18.93 -7.20 18.93
CA TYR A 44 -17.89 -7.80 18.07
C TYR A 44 -18.44 -8.82 17.08
N GLU A 45 -19.24 -9.79 17.54
CA GLU A 45 -19.76 -10.88 16.68
C GLU A 45 -20.65 -10.34 15.56
N ASP A 46 -21.54 -9.39 15.86
CA ASP A 46 -22.40 -8.76 14.86
C ASP A 46 -21.58 -8.00 13.81
N ARG A 47 -20.57 -7.25 14.26
CA ARG A 47 -19.66 -6.52 13.36
C ARG A 47 -18.85 -7.47 12.48
N LEU A 48 -18.38 -8.59 13.04
CA LEU A 48 -17.62 -9.61 12.32
C LEU A 48 -18.49 -10.31 11.28
N ASN A 49 -19.71 -10.68 11.65
CA ASN A 49 -20.69 -11.24 10.73
C ASN A 49 -20.98 -10.27 9.57
N ARG A 50 -21.11 -8.96 9.85
CA ARG A 50 -21.26 -7.95 8.79
C ARG A 50 -20.05 -7.91 7.86
N LEU A 51 -18.83 -7.91 8.40
CA LEU A 51 -17.60 -7.91 7.62
C LEU A 51 -17.54 -9.12 6.67
N ILE A 52 -17.78 -10.32 7.19
CA ILE A 52 -17.64 -11.58 6.45
C ILE A 52 -18.74 -11.74 5.40
N PHE A 53 -19.99 -11.42 5.74
CA PHE A 53 -21.15 -11.76 4.89
C PHE A 53 -21.68 -10.59 4.06
N LYS A 54 -21.61 -9.34 4.55
CA LYS A 54 -22.21 -8.17 3.89
C LYS A 54 -21.19 -7.25 3.22
N GLU A 55 -19.98 -7.14 3.76
CA GLU A 55 -18.95 -6.19 3.30
C GLU A 55 -17.79 -6.85 2.55
N ARG A 56 -17.95 -8.11 2.12
CA ARG A 56 -16.90 -8.92 1.45
C ARG A 56 -16.18 -8.25 0.28
N ALA A 57 -16.83 -7.29 -0.40
CA ALA A 57 -16.25 -6.57 -1.54
C ALA A 57 -15.34 -5.39 -1.11
N GLN A 58 -15.52 -4.87 0.11
CA GLN A 58 -14.78 -3.72 0.64
C GLN A 58 -14.48 -3.91 2.14
N PRO A 59 -13.68 -4.94 2.52
CA PRO A 59 -13.48 -5.29 3.91
C PRO A 59 -12.57 -4.32 4.68
N ASN A 60 -11.81 -3.47 3.98
CA ASN A 60 -10.77 -2.63 4.59
C ASN A 60 -11.29 -1.69 5.68
N GLY A 61 -12.53 -1.19 5.54
CA GLY A 61 -13.18 -0.36 6.56
C GLY A 61 -13.37 -1.11 7.88
N GLY A 62 -14.02 -2.29 7.83
CA GLY A 62 -14.25 -3.08 9.04
C GLY A 62 -12.99 -3.68 9.64
N LEU A 63 -12.00 -4.06 8.82
CA LEU A 63 -10.68 -4.46 9.33
C LEU A 63 -10.00 -3.32 10.09
N PHE A 64 -10.11 -2.09 9.58
CA PHE A 64 -9.56 -0.91 10.25
C PHE A 64 -10.29 -0.58 11.56
N GLU A 65 -11.62 -0.67 11.58
CA GLU A 65 -12.41 -0.51 12.82
C GLU A 65 -11.98 -1.53 13.90
N PHE A 66 -11.75 -2.80 13.53
CA PHE A 66 -11.27 -3.80 14.49
C PHE A 66 -9.88 -3.47 15.04
N LEU A 67 -8.96 -3.00 14.21
CA LEU A 67 -7.64 -2.58 14.69
C LEU A 67 -7.75 -1.43 15.71
N VAL A 68 -8.59 -0.43 15.43
CA VAL A 68 -8.83 0.70 16.35
C VAL A 68 -9.48 0.21 17.65
N ALA A 69 -10.53 -0.61 17.57
CA ALA A 69 -11.22 -1.16 18.73
C ALA A 69 -10.29 -1.97 19.63
N ALA A 70 -9.48 -2.87 19.05
CA ALA A 70 -8.48 -3.63 19.77
C ALA A 70 -7.48 -2.72 20.50
N LYS A 71 -7.06 -1.63 19.86
CA LYS A 71 -6.11 -0.70 20.46
C LYS A 71 -6.69 0.00 21.68
N TYR A 72 -7.95 0.43 21.63
CA TYR A 72 -8.63 1.02 22.78
C TYR A 72 -8.78 0.03 23.95
N VAL A 73 -9.13 -1.23 23.68
CA VAL A 73 -9.19 -2.27 24.72
C VAL A 73 -7.84 -2.44 25.41
N LYS A 74 -6.74 -2.50 24.64
CA LYS A 74 -5.38 -2.60 25.19
C LYS A 74 -4.97 -1.41 26.05
N GLU A 75 -5.47 -0.22 25.74
CA GLU A 75 -5.26 1.00 26.53
C GLU A 75 -6.23 1.11 27.74
N GLY A 76 -6.97 0.02 28.03
CA GLY A 76 -7.82 -0.11 29.20
C GLY A 76 -9.19 0.57 29.06
N PHE A 77 -9.66 0.79 27.82
CA PHE A 77 -11.03 1.24 27.57
C PHE A 77 -11.98 0.05 27.45
N GLU A 78 -13.19 0.24 27.95
CA GLU A 78 -14.34 -0.54 27.52
C GLU A 78 -14.78 -0.02 26.14
N VAL A 79 -15.01 -0.94 25.20
CA VAL A 79 -15.32 -0.59 23.81
C VAL A 79 -16.62 -1.26 23.40
N THR A 80 -17.47 -0.52 22.70
CA THR A 80 -18.71 -1.01 22.11
C THR A 80 -18.79 -0.57 20.66
N PHE A 81 -19.04 -1.52 19.75
CA PHE A 81 -19.42 -1.20 18.39
C PHE A 81 -20.81 -0.58 18.40
N HIS A 82 -20.94 0.59 17.78
CA HIS A 82 -22.21 1.28 17.72
C HIS A 82 -23.13 0.57 16.71
N PRO A 83 -24.34 0.16 17.10
CA PRO A 83 -25.22 -0.59 16.22
C PRO A 83 -25.76 0.32 15.11
N GLU A 84 -25.56 -0.09 13.86
CA GLU A 84 -26.24 0.55 12.72
C GLU A 84 -27.74 0.30 12.81
N LYS A 85 -28.54 1.37 12.75
CA LYS A 85 -30.00 1.26 12.69
C LYS A 85 -30.47 1.56 11.27
N PRO A 86 -31.04 0.58 10.55
CA PRO A 86 -31.58 0.80 9.21
C PRO A 86 -32.59 1.97 9.19
N GLY A 87 -32.43 2.89 8.22
CA GLY A 87 -33.32 4.05 8.06
C GLY A 87 -32.98 5.27 8.93
N LEU A 88 -31.98 5.19 9.80
CA LEU A 88 -31.42 6.33 10.53
C LEU A 88 -30.13 6.83 9.86
N ALA A 89 -29.78 8.09 10.13
CA ALA A 89 -28.52 8.66 9.67
C ALA A 89 -27.33 7.86 10.23
N ARG A 90 -26.27 7.71 9.42
CA ARG A 90 -25.02 7.10 9.88
C ARG A 90 -24.47 7.88 11.08
N THR A 91 -24.01 7.13 12.06
CA THR A 91 -23.46 7.60 13.34
C THR A 91 -22.04 7.07 13.51
N HIS A 92 -21.37 7.49 14.57
CA HIS A 92 -20.01 7.06 14.88
C HIS A 92 -19.87 5.53 15.02
N ASP A 93 -18.68 4.99 14.75
CA ASP A 93 -18.43 3.55 14.74
C ASP A 93 -18.29 2.92 16.14
N LEU A 94 -17.61 3.58 17.09
CA LEU A 94 -17.32 3.03 18.43
C LEU A 94 -17.68 4.00 19.55
N ASP A 95 -18.25 3.47 20.63
CA ASP A 95 -18.27 4.13 21.93
C ASP A 95 -17.12 3.55 22.79
N VAL A 96 -16.27 4.42 23.31
CA VAL A 96 -15.16 4.02 24.20
C VAL A 96 -15.25 4.74 25.54
N ARG A 97 -14.99 3.99 26.62
CA ARG A 97 -15.11 4.51 28.00
C ARG A 97 -13.96 4.03 28.89
N ARG A 98 -13.39 4.94 29.68
CA ARG A 98 -12.44 4.61 30.74
C ARG A 98 -12.62 5.55 31.91
N ARG A 99 -13.10 5.03 33.04
CA ARG A 99 -13.45 5.85 34.23
C ARG A 99 -14.41 6.99 33.86
N ASN A 100 -13.94 8.23 33.88
CA ASN A 100 -14.73 9.43 33.55
C ASN A 100 -14.59 9.85 32.08
N ASP A 101 -13.66 9.25 31.34
CA ASP A 101 -13.45 9.54 29.91
C ASP A 101 -14.48 8.77 29.08
N ARG A 102 -15.17 9.47 28.18
CA ARG A 102 -16.10 8.88 27.22
C ARG A 102 -15.94 9.57 25.88
N TYR A 103 -15.68 8.79 24.84
CA TYR A 103 -15.54 9.30 23.47
C TYR A 103 -16.45 8.56 22.49
N ALA A 104 -16.95 9.29 21.50
CA ALA A 104 -17.44 8.73 20.25
C ALA A 104 -16.27 8.67 19.27
N VAL A 105 -15.96 7.49 18.75
CA VAL A 105 -14.83 7.26 17.84
C VAL A 105 -15.37 6.89 16.47
N GLU A 106 -14.85 7.57 15.46
CA GLU A 106 -15.22 7.38 14.07
C GLU A 106 -14.01 6.93 13.25
N CYS A 107 -14.16 5.88 12.46
CA CYS A 107 -13.10 5.25 11.70
C CYS A 107 -13.34 5.41 10.19
N LYS A 108 -12.37 5.97 9.46
CA LYS A 108 -12.42 6.08 8.00
C LYS A 108 -11.19 5.47 7.36
N ARG A 109 -11.41 4.56 6.40
CA ARG A 109 -10.34 4.04 5.54
C ARG A 109 -10.38 4.73 4.18
N MET A 110 -9.24 5.22 3.71
CA MET A 110 -9.08 5.71 2.34
C MET A 110 -8.43 4.66 1.44
N GLU A 111 -9.14 4.31 0.36
CA GLU A 111 -8.59 3.50 -0.72
C GLU A 111 -7.62 4.31 -1.61
N ALA A 112 -6.78 3.60 -2.37
CA ALA A 112 -5.92 4.21 -3.37
C ALA A 112 -6.71 5.07 -4.37
N GLY A 113 -6.11 6.18 -4.82
CA GLY A 113 -6.77 7.11 -5.75
C GLY A 113 -6.81 6.59 -7.19
N GLN A 114 -7.86 6.96 -7.94
CA GLN A 114 -8.00 6.61 -9.36
C GLN A 114 -6.85 7.14 -10.25
N TYR A 115 -6.17 8.22 -9.83
CA TYR A 115 -5.06 8.79 -10.60
C TYR A 115 -3.91 7.80 -10.77
N HIS A 116 -3.53 7.05 -9.74
CA HIS A 116 -2.46 6.05 -9.83
C HIS A 116 -2.78 4.98 -10.89
N GLU A 117 -4.02 4.52 -10.96
CA GLU A 117 -4.44 3.54 -11.97
C GLU A 117 -4.45 4.12 -13.39
N LYS A 118 -4.87 5.38 -13.54
CA LYS A 118 -4.81 6.10 -14.83
C LYS A 118 -3.37 6.27 -15.30
N GLU A 119 -2.46 6.69 -14.41
CA GLU A 119 -1.04 6.86 -14.72
C GLU A 119 -0.39 5.53 -15.14
N ARG A 120 -0.66 4.45 -14.40
CA ARG A 120 -0.20 3.09 -14.76
C ARG A 120 -0.75 2.63 -16.11
N ALA A 121 -2.02 2.89 -16.39
CA ALA A 121 -2.63 2.56 -17.68
C ALA A 121 -2.01 3.37 -18.83
N ALA A 122 -1.78 4.67 -18.61
CA ALA A 122 -1.15 5.56 -19.57
C ALA A 122 0.30 5.11 -19.88
N MET A 123 1.07 4.73 -18.87
CA MET A 123 2.43 4.20 -19.08
C MET A 123 2.40 2.88 -19.85
N ARG A 124 1.52 1.93 -19.48
CA ARG A 124 1.36 0.66 -20.22
C ARG A 124 1.07 0.90 -21.70
N SER A 125 0.17 1.83 -22.00
CA SER A 125 -0.19 2.16 -23.38
C SER A 125 1.01 2.71 -24.17
N ARG A 126 1.83 3.57 -23.55
CA ARG A 126 3.01 4.18 -24.17
C ARG A 126 4.18 3.21 -24.32
N TRP A 127 4.35 2.30 -23.36
CA TRP A 127 5.43 1.33 -23.38
C TRP A 127 5.20 0.20 -24.40
N ARG A 128 3.93 -0.18 -24.62
CA ARG A 128 3.56 -1.35 -25.42
C ARG A 128 4.24 -1.44 -26.79
N PRO A 129 4.31 -0.37 -27.63
CA PRO A 129 4.92 -0.49 -28.95
C PRO A 129 6.44 -0.75 -28.87
N ALA A 130 7.14 -0.08 -27.95
CA ALA A 130 8.57 -0.29 -27.71
C ALA A 130 8.83 -1.71 -27.17
N SER A 131 8.05 -2.14 -26.18
CA SER A 131 8.13 -3.50 -25.63
C SER A 131 7.95 -4.57 -26.70
N HIS A 132 6.94 -4.45 -27.58
CA HIS A 132 6.72 -5.40 -28.66
C HIS A 132 7.89 -5.45 -29.66
N ALA A 133 8.46 -4.29 -30.02
CA ALA A 133 9.62 -4.23 -30.91
C ALA A 133 10.85 -4.92 -30.29
N LEU A 134 11.14 -4.61 -29.02
CA LEU A 134 12.25 -5.19 -28.27
C LEU A 134 12.10 -6.70 -28.10
N VAL A 135 10.90 -7.20 -27.80
CA VAL A 135 10.62 -8.63 -27.69
C VAL A 135 10.94 -9.35 -29.00
N ARG A 136 10.54 -8.79 -30.15
CA ARG A 136 10.79 -9.40 -31.47
C ARG A 136 12.27 -9.54 -31.85
N ILE A 137 13.14 -8.71 -31.27
CA ILE A 137 14.59 -8.79 -31.49
C ILE A 137 15.19 -10.05 -30.83
N GLY A 138 14.49 -10.64 -29.85
CA GLY A 138 14.95 -11.85 -29.17
C GLY A 138 16.09 -11.63 -28.17
N ARG A 139 16.42 -10.37 -27.86
CA ARG A 139 17.38 -9.98 -26.82
C ARG A 139 16.66 -9.44 -25.58
N SER A 140 17.37 -9.42 -24.46
CA SER A 140 16.84 -8.92 -23.18
C SER A 140 17.32 -7.51 -22.88
N TYR A 141 16.42 -6.68 -22.37
CA TYR A 141 16.63 -5.25 -22.18
C TYR A 141 15.99 -4.72 -20.91
N CYS A 142 16.60 -3.70 -20.30
CA CYS A 142 16.03 -2.95 -19.20
C CYS A 142 16.12 -1.45 -19.50
N PHE A 143 14.97 -0.79 -19.41
CA PHE A 143 14.82 0.65 -19.51
C PHE A 143 14.54 1.13 -18.09
N ASP A 144 15.42 1.94 -17.52
CA ASP A 144 15.31 2.49 -16.17
C ASP A 144 15.23 4.01 -16.28
N LEU A 145 13.99 4.54 -16.29
CA LEU A 145 13.69 5.90 -16.70
C LEU A 145 12.93 6.68 -15.63
N THR A 146 13.37 7.90 -15.35
CA THR A 146 12.64 8.87 -14.54
C THR A 146 12.07 9.96 -15.43
N PHE A 147 10.75 10.11 -15.42
CA PHE A 147 10.01 11.08 -16.21
C PHE A 147 9.82 12.39 -15.45
N ARG A 148 10.18 13.51 -16.09
CA ARG A 148 10.03 14.87 -15.58
C ARG A 148 8.67 15.48 -15.91
N THR A 149 7.96 14.92 -16.89
CA THR A 149 6.63 15.35 -17.33
C THR A 149 5.56 14.32 -16.94
N GLU A 150 4.30 14.75 -16.83
CA GLU A 150 3.20 13.82 -16.56
C GLU A 150 3.12 12.76 -17.65
N ILE A 151 2.94 11.49 -17.26
CA ILE A 151 2.93 10.36 -18.20
C ILE A 151 1.92 10.56 -19.33
N GLU A 152 0.75 11.11 -19.03
CA GLU A 152 -0.30 11.39 -20.03
C GLU A 152 0.07 12.45 -21.07
N SER A 153 1.08 13.29 -20.80
CA SER A 153 1.57 14.32 -21.73
C SER A 153 2.70 13.83 -22.63
N ILE A 154 3.34 12.70 -22.29
CA ILE A 154 4.47 12.16 -23.06
C ILE A 154 3.99 11.79 -24.48
N PRO A 155 4.70 12.19 -25.55
CA PRO A 155 4.39 11.77 -26.91
C PRO A 155 4.35 10.25 -27.06
N ALA A 156 3.36 9.72 -27.78
CA ALA A 156 3.14 8.28 -27.90
C ALA A 156 4.33 7.54 -28.56
N ASP A 157 5.13 8.23 -29.37
CA ASP A 157 6.28 7.72 -30.08
C ASP A 157 7.62 7.94 -29.34
N TYR A 158 7.62 8.58 -28.16
CA TYR A 158 8.83 8.85 -27.38
C TYR A 158 9.58 7.56 -27.01
N LEU A 159 8.91 6.63 -26.33
CA LEU A 159 9.53 5.36 -25.91
C LEU A 159 9.97 4.49 -27.11
N PRO A 160 9.18 4.36 -28.19
CA PRO A 160 9.63 3.72 -29.42
C PRO A 160 10.89 4.35 -30.03
N LYS A 161 10.95 5.70 -30.09
CA LYS A 161 12.10 6.42 -30.65
C LYS A 161 13.39 6.17 -29.86
N ILE A 162 13.35 6.26 -28.53
CA ILE A 162 14.55 6.00 -27.72
C ILE A 162 14.95 4.52 -27.77
N ALA A 163 13.98 3.60 -27.87
CA ALA A 163 14.26 2.18 -28.02
C ALA A 163 14.97 1.87 -29.34
N LEU A 164 14.47 2.43 -30.44
CA LEU A 164 15.09 2.25 -31.77
C LEU A 164 16.52 2.77 -31.78
N LYS A 165 16.76 3.99 -31.26
CA LYS A 165 18.11 4.56 -31.16
C LYS A 165 19.06 3.67 -30.36
N PHE A 166 18.58 3.05 -29.28
CA PHE A 166 19.39 2.14 -28.48
C PHE A 166 19.72 0.83 -29.22
N ILE A 167 18.75 0.28 -29.96
CA ILE A 167 18.96 -0.90 -30.78
C ILE A 167 19.97 -0.61 -31.88
N GLU A 168 19.84 0.53 -32.57
CA GLU A 168 20.70 0.95 -33.68
C GLU A 168 22.14 1.25 -33.24
N SER A 169 22.35 1.68 -32.00
CA SER A 169 23.70 1.91 -31.48
C SER A 169 24.47 0.62 -31.16
N ASP A 170 23.75 -0.50 -30.98
CA ASP A 170 24.24 -1.79 -30.48
C ASP A 170 25.08 -1.71 -29.18
N ALA A 171 25.01 -0.58 -28.47
CA ALA A 171 25.71 -0.38 -27.22
C ALA A 171 25.14 -1.28 -26.12
N ASP A 172 25.97 -1.64 -25.13
CA ASP A 172 25.50 -2.41 -23.98
C ASP A 172 24.68 -1.54 -23.00
N ASN A 173 24.97 -0.24 -22.96
CA ASN A 173 24.29 0.75 -22.14
C ASN A 173 24.33 2.13 -22.82
N ILE A 174 23.24 2.88 -22.78
CA ILE A 174 23.20 4.31 -23.09
C ILE A 174 22.46 5.10 -22.00
N VAL A 175 22.87 6.35 -21.82
CA VAL A 175 22.19 7.32 -20.94
C VAL A 175 21.17 8.11 -21.75
N VAL A 176 19.96 8.24 -21.20
CA VAL A 176 18.94 9.19 -21.67
C VAL A 176 18.97 10.40 -20.77
N TYR A 177 18.99 11.58 -21.36
CA TYR A 177 18.85 12.84 -20.63
C TYR A 177 18.26 13.90 -21.55
N ASP A 178 16.98 14.20 -21.34
CA ASP A 178 16.26 15.24 -22.07
C ASP A 178 15.18 15.87 -21.16
N ASP A 179 14.36 16.76 -21.74
CA ASP A 179 13.29 17.47 -21.03
C ASP A 179 12.15 16.55 -20.57
N VAL A 180 11.99 15.37 -21.19
CA VAL A 180 10.93 14.41 -20.89
C VAL A 180 11.38 13.43 -19.82
N SER A 181 12.57 12.84 -19.97
CA SER A 181 13.08 11.84 -19.05
C SER A 181 14.60 11.83 -18.94
N TYR A 182 15.07 11.19 -17.88
CA TYR A 182 16.46 10.83 -17.73
C TYR A 182 16.59 9.42 -17.16
N GLY A 183 17.69 8.74 -17.45
CA GLY A 183 17.91 7.37 -16.96
C GLY A 183 18.85 6.57 -17.85
N THR A 184 18.71 5.25 -17.81
CA THR A 184 19.58 4.34 -18.56
C THR A 184 18.79 3.29 -19.33
N LEU A 185 19.36 2.89 -20.45
CA LEU A 185 18.86 1.85 -21.34
C LEU A 185 19.99 0.85 -21.46
N ARG A 186 19.75 -0.42 -21.13
CA ARG A 186 20.81 -1.44 -21.10
C ARG A 186 20.35 -2.78 -21.61
N LYS A 187 21.30 -3.55 -22.15
CA LYS A 187 21.13 -5.00 -22.32
C LYS A 187 21.01 -5.62 -20.93
N LEU A 188 20.11 -6.59 -20.79
CA LEU A 188 19.83 -7.25 -19.54
C LEU A 188 20.53 -8.59 -19.49
N ASP A 189 21.43 -8.75 -18.53
CA ASP A 189 22.06 -10.04 -18.24
C ASP A 189 21.08 -10.92 -17.45
N LEU A 190 20.72 -12.07 -18.01
CA LEU A 190 19.84 -13.04 -17.36
C LEU A 190 20.61 -14.06 -16.51
N GLY A 191 21.95 -14.09 -16.60
CA GLY A 191 22.82 -15.07 -15.96
C GLY A 191 22.56 -15.26 -14.46
N PRO A 192 22.44 -14.19 -13.65
CA PRO A 192 22.16 -14.32 -12.22
C PRO A 192 20.83 -15.05 -11.91
N LEU A 193 19.75 -14.70 -12.63
CA LEU A 193 18.45 -15.34 -12.46
C LEU A 193 18.46 -16.79 -12.99
N GLN A 194 19.08 -17.03 -14.14
CA GLN A 194 19.22 -18.38 -14.70
C GLN A 194 20.06 -19.29 -13.78
N ALA A 195 21.13 -18.78 -13.18
CA ALA A 195 21.93 -19.52 -12.21
C ALA A 195 21.08 -19.88 -10.98
N ALA A 196 20.32 -18.92 -10.44
CA ALA A 196 19.43 -19.18 -9.31
C ALA A 196 18.35 -20.22 -9.63
N LEU A 197 17.85 -20.26 -10.87
CA LEU A 197 16.82 -21.20 -11.32
C LEU A 197 17.33 -22.64 -11.48
N LYS A 198 18.64 -22.86 -11.59
CA LYS A 198 19.23 -24.21 -11.68
C LYS A 198 19.05 -25.00 -10.38
N ASP A 199 19.11 -24.31 -9.25
CA ASP A 199 19.10 -24.93 -7.93
C ASP A 199 17.69 -25.00 -7.32
N SER A 200 16.75 -24.20 -7.80
CA SER A 200 15.37 -24.13 -7.29
C SER A 200 14.42 -23.38 -8.23
N SER A 201 13.14 -23.73 -8.21
CA SER A 201 12.09 -22.92 -8.83
C SER A 201 11.81 -21.67 -7.98
N TRP A 202 11.64 -20.51 -8.62
CA TRP A 202 11.44 -19.24 -7.93
C TRP A 202 10.04 -18.68 -8.12
N MET A 203 9.48 -18.13 -7.04
CA MET A 203 8.16 -17.49 -7.08
C MET A 203 8.17 -16.28 -8.00
N HIS A 204 7.15 -16.16 -8.84
CA HIS A 204 6.99 -15.13 -9.85
C HIS A 204 5.54 -14.62 -9.91
N PRO A 205 5.31 -13.29 -9.95
CA PRO A 205 6.28 -12.21 -9.73
C PRO A 205 6.65 -12.06 -8.24
N GLY A 206 7.81 -11.46 -7.95
CA GLY A 206 8.21 -11.15 -6.58
C GLY A 206 9.49 -10.31 -6.48
N PRO A 207 9.75 -9.68 -5.31
CA PRO A 207 10.92 -8.81 -5.10
C PRO A 207 12.26 -9.49 -5.37
N LYS A 208 12.42 -10.75 -4.94
CA LYS A 208 13.64 -11.53 -5.19
C LYS A 208 13.85 -11.85 -6.66
N TYR A 209 12.79 -12.19 -7.39
CA TYR A 209 12.82 -12.36 -8.84
C TYR A 209 13.24 -11.05 -9.53
N ASN A 210 12.64 -9.91 -9.16
CA ASN A 210 12.99 -8.61 -9.72
C ASN A 210 14.44 -8.22 -9.39
N ASN A 211 14.92 -8.50 -8.17
CA ASN A 211 16.29 -8.22 -7.77
C ASN A 211 17.31 -9.01 -8.59
N LEU A 212 17.09 -10.32 -8.79
CA LEU A 212 17.97 -11.15 -9.63
C LEU A 212 17.93 -10.73 -11.10
N LEU A 213 16.75 -10.36 -11.60
CA LEU A 213 16.57 -9.93 -12.99
C LEU A 213 17.20 -8.55 -13.25
N LEU A 214 16.96 -7.58 -12.37
CA LEU A 214 17.30 -6.17 -12.58
C LEU A 214 18.61 -5.77 -11.88
N GLY A 215 19.18 -6.63 -11.04
CA GLY A 215 20.40 -6.39 -10.26
C GLY A 215 20.20 -5.52 -9.02
N SER A 216 18.98 -5.08 -8.74
CA SER A 216 18.65 -4.24 -7.57
C SER A 216 17.17 -4.28 -7.26
N TYR A 217 16.83 -4.41 -5.98
CA TYR A 217 15.51 -4.14 -5.45
C TYR A 217 15.32 -2.63 -5.18
N ARG A 218 14.13 -2.11 -5.50
CA ARG A 218 13.70 -0.74 -5.13
C ARG A 218 12.30 -0.80 -4.53
N ARG A 219 12.12 -0.21 -3.35
CA ARG A 219 10.81 -0.04 -2.71
C ARG A 219 9.90 0.79 -3.62
N TYR A 220 8.61 0.45 -3.68
CA TYR A 220 7.59 1.14 -4.50
C TYR A 220 7.87 1.20 -6.01
N GLU A 221 8.69 0.29 -6.51
CA GLU A 221 9.07 0.26 -7.91
C GLU A 221 7.85 0.08 -8.84
N SER A 222 7.73 0.98 -9.82
CA SER A 222 6.83 0.74 -10.95
C SER A 222 7.56 0.00 -12.06
N LEU A 223 7.22 -1.27 -12.21
CA LEU A 223 7.79 -2.18 -13.20
C LEU A 223 6.73 -2.60 -14.23
N LEU A 224 7.08 -2.51 -15.51
CA LEU A 224 6.39 -3.22 -16.58
C LEU A 224 7.34 -4.24 -17.18
N LEU A 225 6.91 -5.50 -17.22
CA LEU A 225 7.74 -6.61 -17.65
C LEU A 225 7.04 -7.41 -18.75
N ALA A 226 7.74 -7.62 -19.86
CA ALA A 226 7.44 -8.66 -20.83
C ALA A 226 8.57 -9.68 -20.79
N HIS A 227 8.26 -10.96 -20.71
CA HIS A 227 9.26 -12.00 -20.54
C HIS A 227 8.83 -13.32 -21.16
N LYS A 228 9.80 -14.16 -21.49
CA LYS A 228 9.61 -15.52 -21.99
C LYS A 228 10.12 -16.47 -20.93
N VAL A 229 9.20 -17.05 -20.16
CA VAL A 229 9.49 -17.93 -19.02
C VAL A 229 8.86 -19.31 -19.22
N ARG A 230 9.48 -20.33 -18.63
CA ARG A 230 8.86 -21.64 -18.43
C ARG A 230 8.36 -21.72 -16.99
N PHE A 231 7.05 -21.83 -16.82
CA PHE A 231 6.46 -22.06 -15.51
C PHE A 231 6.72 -23.49 -15.03
N SER A 232 6.92 -23.65 -13.73
CA SER A 232 6.93 -24.94 -13.06
C SER A 232 5.52 -25.56 -13.06
N PRO A 233 5.35 -26.84 -12.64
CA PRO A 233 4.02 -27.43 -12.49
C PRO A 233 3.09 -26.63 -11.56
N ASN A 234 3.66 -25.88 -10.61
CA ASN A 234 2.98 -24.81 -9.90
C ASN A 234 3.21 -23.49 -10.65
N PRO A 235 2.17 -22.86 -11.24
CA PRO A 235 2.30 -21.66 -12.08
C PRO A 235 2.74 -20.40 -11.31
N HIS A 236 2.84 -20.49 -9.98
CA HIS A 236 3.47 -19.48 -9.14
C HIS A 236 4.98 -19.41 -9.28
N PHE A 237 5.57 -20.49 -9.79
CA PHE A 237 7.01 -20.63 -9.87
C PHE A 237 7.43 -20.75 -11.33
N ILE A 238 8.62 -20.27 -11.61
CA ILE A 238 9.28 -20.46 -12.90
C ILE A 238 10.49 -21.38 -12.73
N ASP A 239 10.78 -22.14 -13.77
CA ASP A 239 11.96 -23.01 -13.89
C ASP A 239 12.98 -22.44 -14.88
N ASP A 240 12.58 -21.48 -15.72
CA ASP A 240 13.45 -20.96 -16.77
C ASP A 240 13.04 -19.58 -17.27
N ILE A 241 14.01 -18.87 -17.84
CA ILE A 241 13.82 -17.60 -18.51
C ILE A 241 14.74 -17.48 -19.72
N ASP A 242 14.14 -17.24 -20.89
CA ASP A 242 14.85 -17.05 -22.16
C ASP A 242 15.05 -15.57 -22.48
N GLN A 243 14.09 -14.73 -22.09
CA GLN A 243 14.05 -13.32 -22.47
C GLN A 243 13.32 -12.48 -21.43
N ALA A 244 13.78 -11.24 -21.22
CA ALA A 244 13.04 -10.22 -20.50
C ALA A 244 13.25 -8.82 -21.09
N VAL A 245 12.16 -8.07 -21.18
CA VAL A 245 12.10 -6.67 -21.57
C VAL A 245 11.39 -5.92 -20.45
N ALA A 246 12.16 -5.14 -19.70
CA ALA A 246 11.70 -4.44 -18.51
C ALA A 246 11.70 -2.92 -18.73
N LEU A 247 10.67 -2.26 -18.19
CA LEU A 247 10.66 -0.82 -17.95
C LEU A 247 10.47 -0.58 -16.45
N ARG A 248 11.53 -0.14 -15.79
CA ARG A 248 11.48 0.50 -14.47
C ARG A 248 11.20 1.97 -14.71
N TRP A 249 10.20 2.51 -14.04
CA TRP A 249 9.86 3.91 -14.22
C TRP A 249 9.42 4.60 -12.94
N THR A 250 9.70 5.90 -12.90
CA THR A 250 9.20 6.81 -11.88
C THR A 250 8.78 8.11 -12.56
N CYS A 251 7.68 8.71 -12.13
CA CYS A 251 7.28 10.06 -12.53
C CYS A 251 7.58 11.02 -11.39
N ILE A 252 8.31 12.10 -11.65
CA ILE A 252 8.66 13.14 -10.66
C ILE A 252 8.09 14.52 -11.02
N SER A 253 7.16 14.59 -11.99
CA SER A 253 6.43 15.84 -12.26
C SER A 253 5.70 16.30 -11.00
N GLU A 254 5.79 17.60 -10.71
CA GLU A 254 5.12 18.22 -9.56
C GLU A 254 3.60 18.01 -9.60
N GLU A 255 3.00 18.07 -10.79
CA GLU A 255 1.58 17.81 -11.00
C GLU A 255 1.23 16.36 -10.59
N ALA A 256 2.04 15.39 -11.01
CA ALA A 256 1.83 13.99 -10.68
C ALA A 256 2.02 13.71 -9.19
N ILE A 257 3.02 14.32 -8.55
CA ILE A 257 3.25 14.22 -7.10
C ILE A 257 2.04 14.78 -6.35
N ASN A 258 1.58 15.98 -6.72
CA ASN A 258 0.42 16.63 -6.10
C ASN A 258 -0.89 15.84 -6.25
N LYS A 259 -1.14 15.22 -7.41
CA LYS A 259 -2.33 14.40 -7.67
C LYS A 259 -2.31 13.08 -6.87
N ARG A 260 -1.12 12.49 -6.65
CA ARG A 260 -0.93 11.28 -5.83
C ARG A 260 -0.97 11.56 -4.31
N ALA A 261 -0.53 12.75 -3.90
CA ALA A 261 -0.59 13.26 -2.52
C ALA A 261 -2.01 13.69 -2.12
N ARG A 262 -2.90 12.70 -2.00
CA ARG A 262 -4.31 12.91 -1.63
C ARG A 262 -4.46 13.34 -0.18
N ASP A 263 -5.35 14.30 0.04
CA ASP A 263 -5.71 14.80 1.36
C ASP A 263 -6.78 13.91 2.01
N VAL A 264 -6.88 13.97 3.34
CA VAL A 264 -7.88 13.30 4.18
C VAL A 264 -9.09 14.17 4.47
N ILE A 265 -9.05 15.47 4.13
CA ILE A 265 -10.06 16.45 4.54
C ILE A 265 -11.51 16.04 4.21
N GLY A 266 -11.76 15.42 3.05
CA GLY A 266 -13.08 14.93 2.70
C GLY A 266 -13.59 13.84 3.65
N LYS A 267 -12.69 12.92 4.06
CA LYS A 267 -13.02 11.89 5.06
C LYS A 267 -13.16 12.46 6.46
N LEU A 268 -12.40 13.50 6.80
CA LEU A 268 -12.57 14.19 8.06
C LEU A 268 -13.93 14.92 8.15
N VAL A 269 -14.40 15.56 7.07
CA VAL A 269 -15.74 16.15 7.02
C VAL A 269 -16.81 15.09 7.21
N GLU A 270 -16.75 14.00 6.43
CA GLU A 270 -17.69 12.87 6.55
C GLU A 270 -17.72 12.31 7.99
N ALA A 271 -16.54 12.08 8.58
CA ALA A 271 -16.39 11.54 9.92
C ALA A 271 -16.94 12.50 10.98
N ASN A 272 -16.59 13.79 10.88
CA ASN A 272 -17.10 14.81 11.78
C ASN A 272 -18.63 14.85 11.73
N ASP A 273 -19.24 14.74 10.55
CA ASP A 273 -20.69 14.75 10.40
C ASP A 273 -21.40 13.56 11.06
N GLN A 274 -20.70 12.44 11.25
CA GLN A 274 -21.17 11.25 11.97
C GLN A 274 -21.00 11.34 13.50
N LEU A 275 -20.17 12.26 14.01
CA LEU A 275 -19.97 12.43 15.45
C LEU A 275 -21.17 13.09 16.16
N PRO A 276 -21.48 12.70 17.41
CA PRO A 276 -22.54 13.32 18.19
C PRO A 276 -22.15 14.69 18.75
N LEU A 277 -23.14 15.45 19.22
CA LEU A 277 -22.94 16.76 19.85
C LEU A 277 -22.74 16.67 21.38
N ASP A 278 -23.16 15.57 22.00
CA ASP A 278 -23.30 15.44 23.47
C ASP A 278 -22.03 14.94 24.17
N ARG A 279 -21.01 14.50 23.43
CA ARG A 279 -19.77 13.96 24.00
C ARG A 279 -18.57 14.18 23.08
N PRO A 280 -17.34 14.22 23.63
CA PRO A 280 -16.10 14.29 22.87
C PRO A 280 -16.00 13.28 21.73
N GLY A 281 -15.50 13.75 20.58
CA GLY A 281 -15.33 12.96 19.38
C GLY A 281 -13.86 12.73 19.02
N ILE A 282 -13.56 11.56 18.48
CA ILE A 282 -12.23 11.18 17.96
C ILE A 282 -12.41 10.62 16.55
N VAL A 283 -11.54 11.01 15.63
CA VAL A 283 -11.52 10.46 14.27
C VAL A 283 -10.21 9.74 14.03
N HIS A 284 -10.28 8.50 13.56
CA HIS A 284 -9.15 7.74 13.03
C HIS A 284 -9.28 7.63 11.50
N ILE A 285 -8.24 7.99 10.77
CA ILE A 285 -8.19 7.90 9.31
C ILE A 285 -7.02 7.01 8.89
N GLY A 286 -7.31 5.86 8.28
CA GLY A 286 -6.33 4.88 7.84
C GLY A 286 -6.04 4.97 6.33
N PHE A 287 -4.75 5.03 6.02
CA PHE A 287 -4.04 5.15 4.75
C PHE A 287 -3.15 4.02 4.25
N GLU A 288 -3.06 3.74 2.96
CA GLU A 288 -1.85 3.11 2.42
C GLU A 288 -0.88 4.16 1.88
N ALA A 289 0.39 4.08 2.28
CA ALA A 289 1.49 4.95 1.90
C ALA A 289 2.38 4.26 0.85
N LEU A 290 1.86 4.13 -0.37
CA LEU A 290 2.51 3.40 -1.47
C LEU A 290 3.07 4.34 -2.56
N GLY A 291 3.06 5.66 -2.33
CA GLY A 291 3.40 6.65 -3.34
C GLY A 291 4.89 6.90 -3.55
N GLY A 292 5.75 6.35 -2.68
CA GLY A 292 7.16 6.71 -2.58
C GLY A 292 7.40 8.01 -1.81
N ASP A 293 8.63 8.22 -1.38
CA ASP A 293 8.96 9.22 -0.36
C ASP A 293 8.52 10.65 -0.70
N PRO A 294 8.74 11.18 -1.93
CA PRO A 294 8.30 12.54 -2.27
C PRO A 294 6.78 12.72 -2.21
N VAL A 295 6.02 11.68 -2.57
CA VAL A 295 4.55 11.71 -2.53
C VAL A 295 4.05 11.68 -1.10
N GLU A 296 4.62 10.82 -0.25
CA GLU A 296 4.20 10.69 1.14
C GLU A 296 4.60 11.93 1.97
N GLN A 297 5.77 12.54 1.69
CA GLN A 297 6.14 13.83 2.27
C GLN A 297 5.14 14.94 1.90
N ARG A 298 4.83 15.10 0.59
CA ARG A 298 3.84 16.09 0.13
C ARG A 298 2.46 15.83 0.72
N ARG A 299 2.06 14.55 0.83
CA ARG A 299 0.80 14.13 1.44
C ARG A 299 0.73 14.52 2.91
N PHE A 300 1.80 14.24 3.66
CA PHE A 300 1.90 14.58 5.07
C PHE A 300 1.76 16.08 5.32
N GLU A 301 2.49 16.92 4.57
CA GLU A 301 2.41 18.38 4.68
C GLU A 301 0.99 18.89 4.41
N LYS A 302 0.35 18.37 3.36
CA LYS A 302 -1.02 18.73 2.98
C LYS A 302 -2.03 18.35 4.05
N ILE A 303 -1.95 17.11 4.55
CA ILE A 303 -2.83 16.62 5.62
C ILE A 303 -2.62 17.45 6.89
N LYS A 304 -1.36 17.73 7.26
CA LYS A 304 -1.05 18.54 8.44
C LYS A 304 -1.67 19.93 8.35
N ALA A 305 -1.53 20.60 7.21
CA ALA A 305 -2.12 21.92 6.98
C ALA A 305 -3.66 21.87 7.04
N SER A 306 -4.29 20.97 6.27
CA SER A 306 -5.74 20.85 6.16
C SER A 306 -6.41 20.42 7.46
N VAL A 307 -5.86 19.41 8.15
CA VAL A 307 -6.41 18.96 9.44
C VAL A 307 -6.22 20.04 10.49
N SER A 308 -5.10 20.78 10.50
CA SER A 308 -4.91 21.89 11.44
C SER A 308 -5.96 22.99 11.24
N ALA A 309 -6.24 23.37 9.99
CA ALA A 309 -7.20 24.40 9.63
C ALA A 309 -8.68 23.98 9.72
N PHE A 310 -8.97 22.68 9.88
CA PHE A 310 -10.34 22.16 9.91
C PHE A 310 -11.18 22.71 11.08
N ASP A 311 -12.36 23.26 10.78
CA ASP A 311 -13.35 23.67 11.77
C ASP A 311 -14.40 22.55 11.99
N PRO A 312 -14.55 22.01 13.21
CA PRO A 312 -15.55 20.98 13.51
C PRO A 312 -17.00 21.49 13.52
N ARG A 313 -17.25 22.79 13.28
CA ARG A 313 -18.58 23.42 13.19
C ARG A 313 -19.41 23.21 14.45
N GLY A 314 -18.80 23.48 15.61
CA GLY A 314 -19.43 23.34 16.92
C GLY A 314 -19.48 21.91 17.48
N LYS A 315 -19.10 20.89 16.70
CA LYS A 315 -18.96 19.53 17.23
C LYS A 315 -17.77 19.42 18.20
N PRO A 316 -17.89 18.61 19.27
CA PRO A 316 -16.83 18.43 20.26
C PRO A 316 -15.70 17.49 19.77
N LEU A 317 -15.18 17.69 18.56
CA LEU A 317 -14.02 16.95 18.05
C LEU A 317 -12.77 17.31 18.85
N GLU A 318 -12.09 16.31 19.41
CA GLU A 318 -10.88 16.52 20.22
C GLU A 318 -9.61 16.05 19.52
N PHE A 319 -9.67 14.91 18.84
CA PHE A 319 -8.48 14.28 18.25
C PHE A 319 -8.76 13.77 16.84
N VAL A 320 -7.77 13.94 15.96
CA VAL A 320 -7.74 13.32 14.63
C VAL A 320 -6.44 12.55 14.49
N PHE A 321 -6.50 11.23 14.35
CA PHE A 321 -5.38 10.34 14.09
C PHE A 321 -5.36 9.98 12.61
N CYS A 322 -4.18 10.08 11.99
CA CYS A 322 -3.92 9.67 10.62
C CYS A 322 -2.87 8.55 10.64
N HIS A 323 -3.26 7.36 10.20
CA HIS A 323 -2.43 6.16 10.16
C HIS A 323 -1.95 5.91 8.73
N TYR A 324 -0.64 5.88 8.53
CA TYR A 324 0.01 5.61 7.26
C TYR A 324 0.57 4.19 7.30
N PHE A 325 -0.11 3.26 6.64
CA PHE A 325 0.34 1.88 6.50
C PHE A 325 1.25 1.76 5.28
N SER A 326 2.47 1.32 5.53
CA SER A 326 3.55 1.18 4.55
C SER A 326 3.95 -0.29 4.43
N PRO A 327 3.08 -1.15 3.86
CA PRO A 327 3.36 -2.56 3.68
C PRO A 327 4.42 -2.77 2.60
N GLU A 328 5.28 -3.75 2.81
CA GLU A 328 6.39 -4.07 1.91
C GLU A 328 6.61 -5.57 1.82
N ALA A 329 6.99 -6.05 0.65
CA ALA A 329 7.64 -7.34 0.49
C ALA A 329 9.06 -7.06 0.02
N SER A 330 10.06 -7.54 0.76
CA SER A 330 11.47 -7.34 0.45
C SER A 330 12.05 -8.58 -0.23
N VAL A 331 13.36 -8.56 -0.50
CA VAL A 331 14.07 -9.72 -1.07
C VAL A 331 14.09 -10.90 -0.09
N ASP A 332 14.06 -10.62 1.21
CA ASP A 332 14.27 -11.61 2.28
C ASP A 332 12.99 -11.91 3.06
N GLU A 333 12.02 -10.99 3.05
CA GLU A 333 10.79 -11.10 3.82
C GLU A 333 9.55 -11.05 2.91
N ALA A 334 8.65 -12.02 3.08
CA ALA A 334 7.40 -12.08 2.33
C ALA A 334 6.45 -10.92 2.66
N TRP A 335 6.58 -10.34 3.85
CA TRP A 335 5.86 -9.15 4.26
C TRP A 335 6.57 -8.46 5.44
N ALA A 336 6.51 -7.13 5.42
CA ALA A 336 6.82 -6.21 6.50
C ALA A 336 5.78 -5.08 6.45
N ILE A 337 5.62 -4.34 7.55
CA ILE A 337 4.79 -3.15 7.58
C ILE A 337 5.41 -2.12 8.50
N ASP A 338 5.58 -0.90 7.98
CA ASP A 338 5.78 0.26 8.83
C ASP A 338 4.44 0.96 9.03
N GLU A 339 4.23 1.49 10.22
CA GLU A 339 3.09 2.36 10.52
C GLU A 339 3.60 3.68 11.07
N THR A 340 3.31 4.76 10.34
CA THR A 340 3.46 6.11 10.89
C THR A 340 2.09 6.60 11.33
N THR A 341 1.97 7.01 12.59
CA THR A 341 0.74 7.64 13.07
C THR A 341 1.01 9.09 13.42
N HIS A 342 0.28 9.99 12.77
CA HIS A 342 0.30 11.41 13.07
C HIS A 342 -1.03 11.83 13.69
N TYR A 343 -1.00 12.65 14.73
CA TYR A 343 -2.24 13.11 15.39
C TYR A 343 -2.31 14.63 15.45
N HIS A 344 -3.54 15.14 15.46
CA HIS A 344 -3.86 16.54 15.70
C HIS A 344 -4.79 16.67 16.90
N LYS A 345 -4.44 17.57 17.81
CA LYS A 345 -5.29 17.97 18.93
C LYS A 345 -6.12 19.18 18.50
N LYS A 346 -7.44 19.05 18.55
CA LYS A 346 -8.39 20.16 18.36
C LYS A 346 -8.72 20.86 19.66
N ARG A 347 -8.47 20.21 20.80
CA ARG A 347 -8.57 20.79 22.14
C ARG A 347 -7.35 20.42 22.98
N PRO A 348 -6.94 21.27 23.95
CA PRO A 348 -5.91 20.92 24.92
C PRO A 348 -6.33 19.72 25.75
N GLY A 349 -5.41 18.80 26.01
CA GLY A 349 -5.68 17.60 26.82
C GLY A 349 -4.65 16.49 26.63
N PRO A 350 -4.63 15.50 27.54
CA PRO A 350 -3.84 14.29 27.36
C PRO A 350 -4.36 13.49 26.16
N LEU A 351 -3.48 12.72 25.50
CA LEU A 351 -3.93 11.80 24.46
C LEU A 351 -4.71 10.64 25.11
N PRO A 352 -5.78 10.15 24.45
CA PRO A 352 -6.54 9.01 24.94
C PRO A 352 -5.71 7.72 24.90
N LEU A 353 -4.82 7.59 23.90
CA LEU A 353 -3.96 6.44 23.65
C LEU A 353 -2.50 6.80 23.95
N ARG A 354 -1.78 5.93 24.70
CA ARG A 354 -0.34 6.10 24.93
C ARG A 354 0.48 5.62 23.75
N HIS A 355 0.13 4.45 23.21
CA HIS A 355 0.70 3.96 21.96
C HIS A 355 -0.32 4.18 20.85
N VAL A 356 0.13 4.67 19.70
CA VAL A 356 -0.79 5.09 18.62
C VAL A 356 -0.79 4.15 17.41
N SER A 357 0.19 3.26 17.31
CA SER A 357 0.26 2.25 16.26
C SER A 357 -0.79 1.17 16.44
N LEU A 358 -1.38 0.72 15.34
CA LEU A 358 -2.45 -0.27 15.27
C LEU A 358 -1.96 -1.64 14.82
N THR A 359 -0.87 -1.70 14.05
CA THR A 359 -0.41 -2.91 13.35
C THR A 359 0.90 -3.46 13.89
N THR A 360 1.77 -2.61 14.42
CA THR A 360 3.07 -3.03 14.96
C THR A 360 2.91 -3.65 16.36
N PRO A 361 3.66 -4.73 16.69
CA PRO A 361 3.72 -5.25 18.05
C PRO A 361 4.16 -4.18 19.06
N GLU A 362 3.61 -4.20 20.27
CA GLU A 362 3.88 -3.18 21.31
C GLU A 362 5.26 -3.38 21.97
N GLU A 363 5.84 -4.57 21.83
CA GLU A 363 7.16 -4.92 22.34
C GLU A 363 8.29 -4.28 21.53
N LEU A 364 7.99 -3.80 20.31
CA LEU A 364 8.96 -3.11 19.48
C LEU A 364 9.07 -1.64 19.90
N PRO A 365 10.30 -1.09 20.00
CA PRO A 365 10.49 0.31 20.33
C PRO A 365 9.86 1.20 19.27
N PHE A 366 9.23 2.29 19.70
CA PHE A 366 8.81 3.34 18.78
C PHE A 366 10.04 4.07 18.27
N VAL A 367 10.16 4.19 16.95
CA VAL A 367 11.19 5.00 16.31
C VAL A 367 10.57 6.34 15.98
N ASP A 368 11.12 7.41 16.55
CA ASP A 368 10.67 8.77 16.24
C ASP A 368 10.92 9.10 14.76
N GLY A 369 9.96 9.77 14.13
CA GLY A 369 10.02 10.16 12.74
C GLY A 369 8.91 9.58 11.88
N VAL A 370 9.15 9.55 10.57
CA VAL A 370 8.19 9.10 9.56
C VAL A 370 8.89 8.11 8.63
N HIS A 371 8.18 7.08 8.17
CA HIS A 371 8.79 5.96 7.43
C HIS A 371 9.36 6.31 6.05
N TRP A 372 9.05 7.50 5.52
CA TRP A 372 9.58 8.02 4.25
C TRP A 372 10.80 8.93 4.42
N LEU A 373 11.28 9.12 5.66
CA LEU A 373 12.55 9.76 5.94
C LEU A 373 13.50 8.72 6.56
N PRO A 374 14.81 8.80 6.29
CA PRO A 374 15.77 7.97 6.98
C PRO A 374 15.69 8.25 8.50
N PRO A 375 15.94 7.22 9.36
CA PRO A 375 15.98 7.43 10.80
C PRO A 375 16.97 8.55 11.12
N THR A 376 16.56 9.52 11.94
CA THR A 376 17.50 10.49 12.49
C THR A 376 18.45 9.74 13.44
N THR A 377 19.71 9.60 13.03
CA THR A 377 20.79 8.98 13.82
C THR A 377 21.14 9.78 15.06
#